data_AF-A0A1C4XYR3-F1
#
_entry.id   AF-A0A1C4XYR3-F1
#
_cell.length_a   1.000
_cell.length_b   1.000
_cell.length_c   1.000
_cell.angle_alpha   90.00
_cell.angle_beta   90.00
_cell.angle_gamma   90.00
#
_symmetry.space_group_name_H-M   'P 1'
#
loop_
_entity.id
_entity.type
_entity.pdbx_description
1 polymer ?
#
loop_
_entity_poly.entity_id
_entity_poly.type
_entity_poly.pdbx_seq_one_letter_code
_entity_poly.pdbx_strand_id
1 'polypeptide(L)'
;MSTVKKSLTPFGQQLKHRTVVENDEFAGFARRIIRAHGRRVATGDVEALRDLVALSAVIDDAIGEAVIGLRAFGYSWAEIGSRLGITRQAAQQRWGGDMP
;
A
#
# COMPACT_ATOMS: atom_id res chain seq x y z
N MET A 1 -23.91 40.63 4.04
CA MET A 1 -23.15 40.25 2.84
C MET A 1 -22.02 39.33 3.27
N SER A 2 -22.02 38.08 2.83
CA SER A 2 -21.07 37.06 3.26
C SER A 2 -19.89 37.00 2.28
N THR A 3 -18.68 37.33 2.75
CA THR A 3 -17.47 37.33 1.90
C THR A 3 -16.70 36.03 2.17
N VAL A 4 -17.08 34.96 1.49
CA VAL A 4 -16.27 33.73 1.44
C VAL A 4 -15.10 33.97 0.50
N LYS A 5 -13.86 33.88 1.00
CA LYS A 5 -12.65 33.94 0.17
C LYS A 5 -12.55 32.68 -0.68
N LYS A 6 -12.44 32.88 -2.00
CA LYS A 6 -12.29 31.86 -3.03
C LYS A 6 -10.90 31.23 -2.93
N SER A 7 -10.80 29.99 -2.43
CA SER A 7 -9.57 29.21 -2.46
C SER A 7 -9.34 28.70 -3.89
N LEU A 8 -8.34 29.27 -4.57
CA LEU A 8 -7.90 28.78 -5.88
C LEU A 8 -6.40 28.57 -5.89
N THR A 9 -5.96 27.43 -5.36
CA THR A 9 -4.93 26.64 -6.05
C THR A 9 -4.87 25.19 -5.58
N PRO A 10 -5.09 24.21 -6.47
CA PRO A 10 -4.83 22.80 -6.19
C PRO A 10 -3.36 22.46 -6.49
N PHE A 11 -2.40 23.19 -5.92
CA PHE A 11 -0.97 22.86 -6.11
C PHE A 11 -0.60 21.51 -5.49
N GLY A 12 -1.34 21.07 -4.46
CA GLY A 12 -1.08 19.78 -3.79
C GLY A 12 -1.55 18.54 -4.56
N GLN A 13 -2.48 18.66 -5.51
CA GLN A 13 -2.96 17.51 -6.28
C GLN A 13 -2.04 17.17 -7.47
N GLN A 14 -1.43 18.18 -8.09
CA GLN A 14 -0.52 17.98 -9.23
C GLN A 14 0.78 17.26 -8.86
N LEU A 15 1.26 17.41 -7.63
CA LEU A 15 2.46 16.71 -7.13
C LEU A 15 2.22 15.21 -6.83
N LYS A 16 0.95 14.79 -6.71
CA LYS A 16 0.57 13.40 -6.35
C LYS A 16 0.52 12.43 -7.52
N HIS A 17 0.83 12.86 -8.75
CA HIS A 17 0.86 11.98 -9.91
C HIS A 17 2.31 11.64 -10.27
N ARG A 18 2.90 10.66 -9.57
CA ARG A 18 4.09 9.98 -10.06
C ARG A 18 3.66 8.93 -11.09
N THR A 19 4.32 8.93 -12.23
CA THR A 19 4.04 8.11 -13.41
C THR A 19 3.98 6.62 -13.02
N VAL A 20 2.83 6.00 -13.21
CA VAL A 20 2.40 4.67 -12.70
C VAL A 20 3.11 3.48 -13.36
N VAL A 21 3.80 3.71 -14.49
CA VAL A 21 4.11 2.67 -15.47
C VAL A 21 5.09 1.60 -14.99
N GLU A 22 6.10 1.94 -14.18
CA GLU A 22 7.08 0.96 -13.68
C GLU A 22 6.53 0.04 -12.57
N ASN A 23 5.50 0.50 -11.85
CA ASN A 23 4.98 -0.22 -10.70
C ASN A 23 4.16 -1.47 -11.10
N ASP A 24 3.47 -1.41 -12.25
CA ASP A 24 2.55 -2.49 -12.67
C ASP A 24 3.29 -3.72 -13.20
N GLU A 25 4.36 -3.51 -13.98
CA GLU A 25 5.22 -4.60 -14.48
C GLU A 25 5.97 -5.27 -13.34
N PHE A 26 6.54 -4.48 -12.42
CA PHE A 26 7.20 -4.98 -11.23
C PHE A 26 6.24 -5.77 -10.32
N ALA A 27 5.04 -5.23 -10.07
CA ALA A 27 4.00 -5.94 -9.33
C ALA A 27 3.56 -7.23 -10.06
N GLY A 28 3.51 -7.20 -11.39
CA GLY A 28 3.27 -8.37 -12.23
C GLY A 28 4.33 -9.46 -12.01
N PHE A 29 5.60 -9.08 -12.03
CA PHE A 29 6.72 -9.97 -11.73
C PHE A 29 6.63 -10.55 -10.33
N ALA A 30 6.47 -9.71 -9.30
CA ALA A 30 6.38 -10.16 -7.90
C ALA A 30 5.26 -11.20 -7.70
N ARG A 31 4.07 -10.94 -8.24
CA ARG A 31 2.93 -11.88 -8.21
C ARG A 31 3.26 -13.22 -8.87
N ARG A 32 4.03 -13.25 -9.97
CA ARG A 32 4.44 -14.51 -10.62
C ARG A 32 5.36 -15.32 -9.73
N ILE A 33 6.35 -14.67 -9.09
CA ILE A 33 7.32 -15.34 -8.22
C ILE A 33 6.65 -15.92 -6.99
N ILE A 34 5.79 -15.15 -6.30
CA ILE A 34 5.05 -15.63 -5.12
C ILE A 34 4.20 -16.86 -5.45
N ARG A 35 3.46 -16.82 -6.57
CA ARG A 35 2.66 -17.98 -7.03
C ARG A 35 3.54 -19.19 -7.37
N ALA A 36 4.71 -18.97 -7.97
CA ALA A 36 5.64 -20.05 -8.26
C ALA A 36 6.19 -20.69 -6.99
N HIS A 37 6.48 -19.91 -5.94
CA HIS A 37 6.90 -20.43 -4.65
C HIS A 37 5.81 -21.30 -4.02
N GLY A 38 4.57 -20.82 -3.96
CA GLY A 38 3.44 -21.60 -3.44
C GLY A 38 3.22 -22.92 -4.17
N ARG A 39 3.38 -22.95 -5.51
CA ARG A 39 3.30 -24.21 -6.27
C ARG A 39 4.41 -25.21 -5.91
N ARG A 40 5.62 -24.76 -5.61
CA ARG A 40 6.72 -25.65 -5.18
C ARG A 40 6.46 -26.22 -3.79
N VAL A 41 5.95 -25.42 -2.86
CA VAL A 41 5.53 -25.90 -1.53
C VAL A 41 4.45 -26.97 -1.68
N ALA A 42 3.46 -26.74 -2.55
CA ALA A 42 2.36 -27.67 -2.80
C ALA A 42 2.79 -29.03 -3.38
N THR A 43 4.02 -29.18 -3.89
CA THR A 43 4.54 -30.47 -4.37
C THR A 43 5.09 -31.37 -3.26
N GLY A 44 4.93 -31.00 -1.98
CA GLY A 44 5.16 -31.89 -0.83
C GLY A 44 6.25 -31.44 0.14
N ASP A 45 6.72 -30.19 0.05
CA ASP A 45 7.74 -29.66 0.96
C ASP A 45 7.08 -28.89 2.11
N VAL A 46 6.82 -29.60 3.21
CA VAL A 46 6.18 -29.02 4.41
C VAL A 46 7.10 -28.03 5.13
N GLU A 47 8.41 -28.19 5.04
CA GLU A 47 9.36 -27.24 5.64
C GLU A 47 9.34 -25.91 4.89
N ALA A 48 9.22 -25.95 3.56
CA ALA A 48 9.05 -24.74 2.75
C ALA A 48 7.72 -24.00 3.01
N LEU A 49 6.74 -24.63 3.67
CA LEU A 49 5.53 -23.92 4.11
C LEU A 49 5.86 -22.85 5.15
N ARG A 50 6.82 -23.10 6.04
CA ARG A 50 7.28 -22.13 7.04
C ARG A 50 7.83 -20.88 6.35
N ASP A 51 8.64 -21.05 5.32
CA ASP A 51 9.23 -19.94 4.57
C ASP A 51 8.16 -19.15 3.80
N LEU A 52 7.18 -19.84 3.22
CA LEU A 52 6.05 -19.19 2.55
C LEU A 52 5.19 -18.37 3.52
N VAL A 53 4.99 -18.86 4.75
CA VAL A 53 4.29 -18.10 5.81
C VAL A 53 5.12 -16.90 6.25
N ALA A 54 6.43 -17.06 6.45
CA ALA A 54 7.32 -15.96 6.79
C ALA A 54 7.31 -14.85 5.71
N LEU A 55 7.22 -15.23 4.44
CA LEU A 55 7.07 -14.29 3.33
C LEU A 55 5.78 -13.46 3.43
N SER A 56 4.69 -14.01 3.97
CA SER A 56 3.45 -13.26 4.19
C SER A 56 3.68 -12.09 5.15
N ALA A 57 4.39 -12.32 6.25
CA ALA A 57 4.73 -11.28 7.22
C ALA A 57 5.57 -10.17 6.58
N VAL A 58 6.57 -10.54 5.77
CA VAL A 58 7.39 -9.57 5.02
C VAL A 58 6.54 -8.71 4.08
N ILE A 59 5.53 -9.28 3.43
CA ILE A 59 4.62 -8.52 2.56
C ILE A 59 3.75 -7.58 3.39
N ASP A 60 3.23 -8.02 4.54
CA ASP A 60 2.44 -7.19 5.43
C ASP A 60 3.24 -6.00 5.98
N ASP A 61 4.50 -6.22 6.36
CA ASP A 61 5.42 -5.17 6.81
C ASP A 61 5.70 -4.17 5.68
N ALA A 62 6.01 -4.64 4.47
CA ALA A 62 6.23 -3.79 3.31
C ALA A 62 4.98 -2.97 2.93
N ILE A 63 3.77 -3.50 3.13
CA ILE A 63 2.51 -2.75 2.97
C ILE A 63 2.45 -1.62 4.01
N GLY A 64 2.80 -1.90 5.27
CA GLY A 64 2.86 -0.90 6.33
C GLY A 64 3.81 0.25 5.99
N GLU A 65 5.04 -0.07 5.59
CA GLU A 65 6.04 0.92 5.16
C GLU A 65 5.55 1.76 3.99
N ALA A 66 4.94 1.13 2.98
CA ALA A 66 4.38 1.84 1.83
C ALA A 66 3.24 2.78 2.24
N VAL A 67 2.34 2.36 3.13
CA VAL A 67 1.24 3.20 3.64
C VAL A 67 1.78 4.39 4.42
N ILE A 68 2.75 4.17 5.32
CA ILE A 68 3.41 5.24 6.09
C ILE A 68 4.13 6.21 5.14
N GLY A 69 4.86 5.70 4.15
CA GLY A 69 5.51 6.51 3.12
C GLY A 69 4.52 7.37 2.32
N LEU A 70 3.36 6.81 1.94
CA LEU A 70 2.29 7.55 1.27
C LEU A 70 1.66 8.61 2.18
N ARG A 71 1.51 8.34 3.48
CA ARG A 71 1.05 9.32 4.46
C ARG A 71 2.02 10.49 4.58
N ALA A 72 3.32 10.21 4.71
CA ALA A 72 4.39 11.21 4.77
C ALA A 72 4.47 12.03 3.48
N PHE A 73 4.22 11.41 2.32
CA PHE A 73 4.14 12.08 1.02
C PHE A 73 2.92 13.01 0.87
N GLY A 74 1.91 12.88 1.74
CA GLY A 74 0.76 13.79 1.79
C GLY A 74 -0.58 13.21 1.31
N TYR A 75 -0.67 11.90 1.09
CA TYR A 75 -1.97 11.24 0.91
C TYR A 75 -2.69 11.13 2.25
N SER A 76 -3.96 11.49 2.31
CA SER A 76 -4.81 11.35 3.50
C SER A 76 -5.19 9.89 3.78
N TRP A 77 -5.57 9.59 5.03
CA TRP A 77 -6.14 8.27 5.39
C TRP A 77 -7.38 7.92 4.56
N ALA A 78 -8.15 8.92 4.13
CA ALA A 78 -9.33 8.70 3.30
C ALA A 78 -8.94 8.28 1.87
N GLU A 79 -7.98 8.98 1.27
CA GLU A 79 -7.43 8.62 -0.05
C GLU A 79 -6.84 7.20 -0.02
N ILE A 80 -6.00 6.88 0.97
CA ILE A 80 -5.39 5.54 1.10
C ILE A 80 -6.46 4.47 1.32
N GLY A 81 -7.38 4.67 2.28
CA GLY A 81 -8.45 3.71 2.55
C GLY A 81 -9.30 3.43 1.32
N SER A 82 -9.70 4.46 0.58
CA SER A 82 -10.48 4.29 -0.66
C SER A 82 -9.77 3.44 -1.72
N ARG A 83 -8.44 3.57 -1.86
CA ARG A 83 -7.64 2.79 -2.82
C ARG A 83 -7.49 1.33 -2.41
N LEU A 84 -7.56 1.06 -1.11
CA LEU A 84 -7.48 -0.29 -0.52
C LEU A 84 -8.86 -0.93 -0.29
N GLY A 85 -9.95 -0.22 -0.61
CA GLY A 85 -11.32 -0.73 -0.41
C GLY A 85 -11.76 -0.78 1.06
N ILE A 86 -11.15 0.02 1.94
CA ILE A 86 -11.46 0.08 3.37
C ILE A 86 -11.82 1.50 3.81
N THR A 87 -12.43 1.62 4.99
CA THR A 87 -12.78 2.93 5.55
C THR A 87 -11.54 3.72 5.99
N ARG A 88 -11.68 5.05 6.05
CA ARG A 88 -10.64 5.95 6.60
C ARG A 88 -10.22 5.52 8.01
N GLN A 89 -11.20 5.18 8.86
CA GLN A 89 -10.98 4.76 10.23
C GLN A 89 -10.23 3.43 10.30
N ALA A 90 -10.59 2.47 9.45
CA ALA A 90 -9.87 1.19 9.38
C ALA A 90 -8.41 1.37 8.94
N ALA A 91 -8.14 2.26 7.98
CA ALA A 91 -6.78 2.58 7.58
C ALA A 91 -5.99 3.26 8.72
N GLN A 92 -6.58 4.25 9.38
CA GLN A 92 -5.94 4.93 10.52
C GLN A 92 -5.71 3.98 11.70
N GLN A 93 -6.64 3.08 12.00
CA GLN A 93 -6.47 2.11 13.08
C GLN A 93 -5.36 1.11 12.78
N ARG A 94 -5.23 0.68 11.52
CA ARG A 94 -4.26 -0.33 11.12
C ARG A 94 -2.83 0.19 11.03
N TRP A 95 -2.62 1.45 10.64
CA TRP A 95 -1.28 2.00 10.38
C TRP A 95 -1.00 3.35 11.04
N GLY A 96 -1.95 3.92 11.78
CA GLY A 96 -1.80 5.23 12.41
C GLY A 96 -1.07 5.22 13.74
N GLY A 97 -0.88 4.05 14.36
CA GLY A 97 -0.12 3.88 15.60
C GLY A 97 1.40 3.75 15.39
N ASP A 98 1.83 3.43 14.17
CA ASP A 98 3.23 3.13 13.84
C ASP A 98 4.00 4.34 13.26
N MET A 99 3.42 5.54 13.30
CA MET A 99 4.17 6.76 12.97
C MET A 99 5.03 7.19 14.19
N PRO A 100 6.34 7.44 14.01
CA PRO A 100 7.20 7.99 15.06
C PRO A 100 6.81 9.41 15.47
#